data_AF-A0A2W5BKJ2-F1
#
_entry.id   AF-A0A2W5BKJ2-F1
#
_cell.length_a   1.000
_cell.length_b   1.000
_cell.length_c   1.000
_cell.angle_alpha   90.00
_cell.angle_beta   90.00
_cell.angle_gamma   90.00
#
_symmetry.space_group_name_H-M   'P 1'
#
loop_
_entity.id
_entity.type
_entity.pdbx_description
1 polymer ?
#
loop_
_entity_poly.entity_id
_entity_poly.type
_entity_poly.pdbx_seq_one_letter_code
_entity_poly.pdbx_strand_id
1 'polypeptide(L)' 'GVAADLLRHHAEGIFECERVFGLTLTNSAGKEIPVRYVGEQHVMEDCGRIPSVADWLSKIQPEIWMTRASKVGAQTRRAA' A
#
# COMPACT_ATOMS: atom_id res chain seq x y z
N GLY A 1 13.19 -7.24 0.06
CA GLY A 1 12.81 -8.41 0.88
C GLY A 1 11.36 -8.22 1.21
N VAL A 2 10.50 -9.18 0.89
CA VAL A 2 9.05 -9.00 0.59
C VAL A 2 8.26 -8.06 1.51
N ALA A 3 8.64 -7.91 2.78
CA ALA A 3 8.01 -6.99 3.72
C ALA A 3 8.31 -5.50 3.46
N ALA A 4 9.50 -5.15 2.96
CA ALA A 4 9.84 -3.79 2.57
C ALA A 4 9.10 -3.37 1.29
N ASP A 5 9.01 -4.31 0.33
CA ASP A 5 8.35 -4.11 -0.96
C ASP A 5 6.82 -3.98 -0.78
N LEU A 6 6.22 -4.74 0.15
CA LEU A 6 4.79 -4.65 0.48
C LEU A 6 4.32 -3.23 0.84
N LEU A 7 5.12 -2.43 1.55
CA LEU A 7 4.64 -1.18 2.13
C LEU A 7 4.34 -0.09 1.09
N ARG A 8 5.04 -0.10 -0.06
CA ARG A 8 4.96 0.97 -1.05
C ARG A 8 4.95 0.48 -2.51
N HIS A 9 5.38 -0.75 -2.80
CA HIS A 9 5.43 -1.30 -4.17
C HIS A 9 4.14 -1.99 -4.57
N HIS A 10 3.01 -1.30 -4.47
CA HIS A 10 1.71 -1.77 -4.94
C HIS A 10 0.85 -0.59 -5.38
N ALA A 11 -0.26 -0.85 -6.06
CA ALA A 11 -1.13 0.18 -6.63
C ALA A 11 -1.51 1.27 -5.61
N GLU A 12 -2.01 0.91 -4.42
CA GLU A 12 -2.39 1.84 -3.36
C GLU A 12 -1.20 2.68 -2.85
N GLY A 13 0.02 2.13 -2.86
CA GLY A 13 1.24 2.87 -2.56
C GLY A 13 1.52 4.01 -3.55
N ILE A 14 1.14 3.84 -4.82
CA ILE A 14 1.27 4.89 -5.85
C ILE A 14 0.26 6.02 -5.60
N PHE A 15 -0.99 5.69 -5.24
CA PHE A 15 -1.98 6.70 -4.86
C PHE A 15 -1.58 7.45 -3.58
N GLU A 16 -0.96 6.75 -2.63
CA GLU A 16 -0.42 7.37 -1.43
C GLU A 16 0.72 8.35 -1.76
N CYS A 17 1.55 8.06 -2.78
CA CYS A 17 2.54 9.02 -3.28
C CYS A 17 1.88 10.31 -3.78
N GLU A 18 0.77 10.25 -4.54
CA GLU A 18 0.06 11.46 -4.95
C GLU A 18 -0.47 12.26 -3.74
N ARG A 19 -0.94 11.57 -2.70
CA ARG A 19 -1.44 12.21 -1.48
C ARG A 19 -0.33 12.94 -0.71
N VAL A 20 0.87 12.38 -0.70
CA VAL A 20 2.02 12.91 0.04
C VAL A 20 2.75 14.00 -0.75
N PHE A 21 2.95 13.81 -2.05
CA PHE A 21 3.78 14.67 -2.89
C PHE A 21 2.99 15.65 -3.77
N GLY A 22 1.66 15.46 -3.89
CA GLY A 22 0.80 16.20 -4.79
C GLY A 22 0.55 15.45 -6.11
N LEU A 23 -0.28 16.02 -6.98
CA LEU A 23 -0.59 15.40 -8.29
C LEU A 23 0.57 15.48 -9.27
N THR A 24 1.39 16.53 -9.17
CA THR A 24 2.52 16.81 -10.05
C THR A 24 3.75 17.25 -9.24
N LEU A 25 4.92 17.03 -9.84
CA LEU A 25 6.22 17.55 -9.41
C LEU A 25 6.84 18.34 -10.56
N THR A 26 7.47 19.47 -10.26
CA THR A 26 8.25 20.21 -11.26
C THR A 26 9.69 19.73 -11.22
N ASN A 27 10.19 19.23 -12.34
CA ASN A 27 11.59 18.81 -12.44
C ASN A 27 12.54 20.00 -12.64
N SER A 28 13.85 19.75 -12.64
CA SER A 28 14.88 20.78 -12.83
C SER A 28 14.84 21.50 -14.18
N ALA A 29 14.15 20.94 -15.17
CA ALA A 29 13.91 21.57 -16.48
C ALA A 29 12.61 22.41 -16.50
N GLY A 30 11.95 22.61 -15.35
CA GLY A 30 10.71 23.36 -15.24
C GLY A 30 9.47 22.63 -15.78
N LYS A 31 9.57 21.33 -16.05
CA LYS A 31 8.45 20.53 -16.57
C LYS A 31 7.63 19.96 -15.42
N GLU A 32 6.31 20.11 -15.50
CA GLU A 32 5.37 19.41 -14.62
C GLU A 32 5.28 17.93 -15.02
N ILE A 33 5.54 17.05 -14.05
CA ILE A 33 5.54 15.60 -14.19
C ILE A 33 4.48 15.03 -13.24
N PRO A 34 3.56 14.18 -13.69
CA PRO A 34 2.62 13.51 -12.80
C PRO A 34 3.34 12.63 -11.77
N VAL A 35 2.99 12.76 -10.49
CA VAL A 35 3.56 11.89 -9.42
C VAL A 35 3.23 10.42 -9.68
N ARG A 36 2.02 10.15 -10.17
CA ARG A 36 1.59 8.82 -10.60
C ARG A 36 2.53 8.18 -11.60
N TYR A 37 2.95 8.93 -12.61
CA TYR A 37 3.88 8.44 -13.63
C TYR A 37 5.20 7.98 -13.01
N VAL A 38 5.75 8.77 -12.09
CA VAL A 38 6.99 8.42 -11.37
C VAL A 38 6.79 7.19 -10.49
N GLY A 39 5.68 7.11 -9.75
CA GLY A 39 5.36 5.95 -8.91
C GLY A 39 5.16 4.66 -9.71
N GLU A 40 4.44 4.73 -10.83
CA GLU A 40 4.24 3.59 -11.74
C GLU A 40 5.58 3.11 -12.33
N GLN A 41 6.43 4.03 -12.79
CA GLN A 41 7.76 3.69 -13.30
C GLN A 41 8.61 3.00 -12.23
N HIS A 42 8.71 3.58 -11.03
CA HIS A 42 9.48 3.01 -9.93
C HIS A 42 9.03 1.58 -9.58
N VAL A 43 7.72 1.36 -9.43
CA VAL A 43 7.20 0.03 -9.10
C VAL A 43 7.41 -0.96 -10.25
N MET A 44 7.24 -0.52 -11.51
CA MET A 44 7.49 -1.36 -12.68
C MET A 44 8.96 -1.76 -12.82
N GLU A 45 9.90 -0.87 -12.53
CA GLU A 45 11.35 -1.16 -12.58
C GLU A 45 11.75 -2.19 -11.52
N ASP A 46 11.18 -2.08 -10.32
CA ASP A 46 11.51 -2.97 -9.21
C ASP A 46 10.79 -4.33 -9.29
N CYS A 47 9.54 -4.35 -9.78
CA CYS A 47 8.66 -5.53 -9.72
C CYS A 47 8.34 -6.17 -11.08
N GLY A 48 8.64 -5.49 -12.20
CA GLY A 48 8.26 -5.91 -13.56
C GLY A 48 6.77 -5.81 -13.89
N ARG A 49 5.93 -5.50 -12.91
CA ARG A 49 4.49 -5.22 -13.00
C ARG A 49 4.07 -4.35 -11.81
N ILE A 50 2.86 -3.79 -11.82
CA ILE A 50 2.26 -3.17 -10.63
C ILE A 50 1.43 -4.23 -9.90
N PRO A 51 1.88 -4.74 -8.72
CA PRO A 51 1.11 -5.67 -7.93
C PRO A 51 0.01 -4.98 -7.11
N SER A 52 -0.99 -5.75 -6.70
CA SER A 52 -1.95 -5.34 -5.68
C SER A 52 -1.43 -5.66 -4.27
N VAL A 53 -2.03 -5.07 -3.23
CA VAL A 53 -1.78 -5.51 -1.84
C VAL A 53 -2.08 -7.00 -1.67
N ALA A 54 -3.15 -7.50 -2.30
CA ALA A 54 -3.52 -8.91 -2.23
C ALA A 54 -2.45 -9.85 -2.80
N ASP A 55 -1.78 -9.45 -3.89
CA ASP A 55 -0.69 -10.23 -4.47
C ASP A 55 0.44 -10.46 -3.46
N TRP A 56 0.82 -9.41 -2.74
CA TRP A 56 1.83 -9.48 -1.69
C TRP A 56 1.36 -10.31 -0.50
N LEU A 57 0.14 -10.04 0.00
CA LEU A 57 -0.44 -10.77 1.15
C LEU A 57 -0.55 -12.27 0.87
N SER A 58 -0.78 -12.68 -0.38
CA SER A 58 -0.86 -14.10 -0.78
C SER A 58 0.44 -14.88 -0.54
N LYS A 59 1.57 -14.19 -0.34
CA LYS A 59 2.89 -14.78 -0.14
C LYS A 59 3.38 -14.69 1.31
N ILE A 60 2.62 -14.07 2.20
CA ILE A 60 2.97 -13.94 3.62
C ILE A 60 2.38 -15.13 4.37
N GLN A 61 3.19 -15.76 5.20
CA GLN A 61 2.70 -16.76 6.16
C GLN A 61 1.97 -16.03 7.29
N PRO A 62 0.66 -16.27 7.49
CA PRO A 62 -0.11 -15.56 8.49
C PRO A 62 0.27 -16.03 9.90
N GLU A 63 0.55 -15.08 10.78
CA GLU A 63 0.71 -15.30 12.21
C GLU A 63 -0.66 -15.35 12.88
N ILE A 64 -0.75 -15.99 14.06
CA ILE A 64 -2.00 -16.17 14.81
C ILE A 64 -2.73 -14.84 15.06
N TRP A 65 -2.00 -13.74 15.26
CA TRP A 65 -2.60 -12.44 15.51
C TRP A 65 -3.27 -11.81 14.28
N MET A 66 -2.88 -12.21 13.06
CA MET A 66 -3.42 -11.64 11.81
C MET A 66 -4.84 -12.14 11.47
N THR A 67 -5.25 -13.27 12.05
CA THR A 67 -6.53 -13.93 11.76
C THR A 67 -7.56 -13.80 12.89
N ARG A 68 -7.19 -13.19 14.01
CA ARG A 68 -8.08 -12.96 15.15
C ARG A 68 -9.08 -11.85 14.86
N ALA A 69 -10.22 -12.20 14.27
CA ALA A 69 -11.41 -11.36 14.27
C ALA A 69 -12.06 -11.41 15.67
N SER A 70 -11.53 -10.66 16.63
CA SER A 70 -12.19 -10.49 17.93
C SER A 70 -13.46 -9.67 17.73
N LYS A 71 -14.63 -10.20 18.13
CA LYS A 71 -15.85 -9.39 18.23
C LYS A 71 -15.65 -8.33 19.31
N VAL A 72 -15.21 -7.14 18.92
CA VAL A 72 -15.22 -5.97 19.80
C VAL A 72 -16.68 -5.60 20.03
N GLY A 73 -17.25 -6.03 21.17
CA GLY A 73 -18.55 -5.55 21.65
C GLY A 73 -19.63 -6.57 22.02
N ALA A 74 -19.39 -7.89 22.00
CA ALA A 74 -20.44 -8.88 22.31
C ALA A 74 -20.68 -9.15 23.82
N GLN A 75 -20.30 -8.23 24.72
CA GLN A 75 -20.58 -8.33 26.16
C GLN A 75 -21.03 -6.99 26.74
N THR A 76 -22.23 -6.55 26.35
CA THR A 76 -23.02 -5.62 27.19
C THR A 76 -24.45 -6.12 27.21
N ARG A 77 -24.72 -7.02 28.17
CA ARG A 77 -25.91 -7.06 29.05
C ARG A 77 -26.18 -8.48 29.53
N ARG A 78 -26.02 -8.69 30.84
CA ARG A 78 -26.73 -9.62 31.73
C ARG A 78 -26.06 -9.47 33.10
N ALA A 79 -26.72 -9.28 34.22
CA ALA A 79 -28.10 -8.96 34.62
C ALA A 79 -27.95 -8.39 36.06
N ALA A 80 -28.72 -7.36 36.43
CA ALA A 80 -29.70 -7.43 37.52
C ALA A 80 -29.12 -7.81 38.90
#